data_AF-A0A351GJM2-F1
#
_entry.id   AF-A0A351GJM2-F1
#
_cell.length_a   1.000
_cell.length_b   1.000
_cell.length_c   1.000
_cell.angle_alpha   90.00
_cell.angle_beta   90.00
_cell.angle_gamma   90.00
#
_symmetry.space_group_name_H-M   'P 1'
#
loop_
_entity.id
_entity.type
_entity.pdbx_description
1 polymer ?
#
loop_
_entity_poly.entity_id
_entity_poly.type
_entity_poly.pdbx_seq_one_letter_code
_entity_poly.pdbx_strand_id
1 'polypeptide(L)'
;NSRSFATATYSFQNKRALNSYSFEGMLEYGQLTNKVVLGDLSNPQIRFIRTDTVTNEQDTIRYFPNIGEEKEQESFARVSGVFKYNLDIGIQDKPLELRFYGAYLLQEYKSTQYQNSVGSANRAGYYDYRFDDYLMHRNADYGLFRNQISNRRDFSKFVGPIASADQWMLTANVTMPLPGKLPFKPYLEILTFNDIKDVPFNKEGSSFFYTVGIEIELIQDRLEVFLNLAQSSDVSGYQENGLIGIDNFGERITFVLDLNNLRPTKVKKQLKLF
;
A
#
# COMPACT_ATOMS: atom_id res chain seq x y z
N ASN A 1 24.58 7.14 -3.26
CA ASN A 1 23.23 7.60 -2.84
C ASN A 1 23.05 7.30 -1.37
N SER A 2 22.44 8.21 -0.61
CA SER A 2 22.09 8.02 0.81
C SER A 2 20.62 8.31 1.03
N ARG A 3 20.01 7.62 1.99
CA ARG A 3 18.62 7.83 2.41
C ARG A 3 18.60 7.87 3.93
N SER A 4 18.01 8.93 4.48
CA SER A 4 17.91 9.16 5.92
C SER A 4 16.46 9.46 6.28
N PHE A 5 15.95 8.81 7.33
CA PHE A 5 14.57 8.97 7.76
C PHE A 5 14.53 9.24 9.26
N ALA A 6 13.62 10.12 9.68
CA ALA A 6 13.31 10.37 11.07
C ALA A 6 11.80 10.28 11.26
N THR A 7 11.37 9.51 12.25
CA THR A 7 9.96 9.33 12.61
C THR A 7 9.76 9.66 14.08
N ALA A 8 8.68 10.39 14.37
CA ALA A 8 8.18 10.61 15.71
C ALA A 8 6.76 10.04 15.79
N THR A 9 6.57 9.07 16.68
CA THR A 9 5.29 8.38 16.86
C THR A 9 4.71 8.70 18.23
N TYR A 10 3.42 9.05 18.24
CA TYR A 10 2.63 9.24 19.45
C TYR A 10 1.48 8.25 19.46
N SER A 11 1.30 7.51 20.55
CA SER A 11 0.20 6.56 20.67
C SER A 11 -0.52 6.72 22.00
N PHE A 12 -1.85 6.58 21.97
CA PHE A 12 -2.68 6.48 23.16
C PHE A 12 -3.80 5.47 22.92
N GLN A 13 -4.23 4.81 23.98
CA GLN A 13 -5.22 3.75 23.88
C GLN A 13 -6.00 3.59 25.18
N ASN A 14 -7.26 3.19 25.04
CA ASN A 14 -8.10 2.72 26.12
C ASN A 14 -8.44 1.25 25.88
N LYS A 15 -7.91 0.36 26.72
CA LYS A 15 -8.03 -1.10 26.59
C LYS A 15 -9.26 -1.62 27.33
N ARG A 16 -10.43 -1.52 26.70
CA ARG A 16 -11.66 -2.17 27.14
C ARG A 16 -12.00 -3.32 26.19
N ALA A 17 -12.84 -4.26 26.62
CA ALA A 17 -13.35 -5.30 25.72
C ALA A 17 -14.31 -4.71 24.67
N LEU A 18 -15.14 -3.75 25.11
CA LEU A 18 -16.11 -3.02 24.29
C LEU A 18 -15.89 -1.52 24.47
N ASN A 19 -16.19 -0.74 23.43
CA ASN A 19 -15.95 0.70 23.38
C ASN A 19 -14.47 1.07 23.67
N SER A 20 -13.54 0.20 23.25
CA SER A 20 -12.12 0.52 23.25
C SER A 20 -11.77 1.41 22.08
N TYR A 21 -10.70 2.19 22.24
CA TYR A 21 -10.17 3.01 21.17
C TYR A 21 -8.65 3.05 21.25
N SER A 22 -8.02 3.25 20.10
CA SER A 22 -6.59 3.50 20.01
C SER A 22 -6.33 4.53 18.92
N PHE A 23 -5.35 5.38 19.17
CA PHE A 23 -4.80 6.27 18.18
C PHE A 23 -3.30 6.09 18.11
N GLU A 24 -2.77 6.05 16.90
CA GLU A 24 -1.34 6.16 16.61
C GLU A 24 -1.16 7.27 15.58
N GLY A 25 -0.49 8.34 15.96
CA GLY A 25 -0.12 9.45 15.09
C GLY A 25 1.38 9.43 14.84
N MET A 26 1.78 9.83 13.64
CA MET A 26 3.17 9.78 13.21
C MET A 26 3.52 11.01 12.38
N LEU A 27 4.64 11.63 12.74
CA LEU A 27 5.33 12.65 11.96
C LEU A 27 6.58 12.01 11.36
N GLU A 28 6.79 12.23 10.07
CA GLU A 28 7.88 11.63 9.32
C GLU A 28 8.60 12.68 8.48
N TYR A 29 9.92 12.64 8.51
CA TYR A 29 10.79 13.40 7.62
C TYR A 29 11.77 12.44 6.96
N GLY A 30 11.86 12.51 5.63
CA GLY A 30 12.79 11.72 4.85
C GLY A 30 13.64 12.61 3.96
N GLN A 31 14.93 12.29 3.86
CA GLN A 31 15.88 12.97 3.00
C GLN A 31 16.63 11.96 2.14
N LEU A 32 16.63 12.21 0.84
CA LEU A 32 17.35 11.43 -0.14
C LEU A 32 18.46 12.29 -0.75
N THR A 33 19.63 11.69 -0.91
CA THR A 33 20.74 12.31 -1.63
C THR A 33 21.20 11.37 -2.72
N ASN A 34 21.01 11.79 -3.96
CA ASN A 34 21.44 11.06 -5.15
C ASN A 34 22.68 11.73 -5.73
N LYS A 35 23.59 10.91 -6.24
CA LYS A 35 24.65 11.37 -7.12
C LYS A 35 24.17 11.18 -8.55
N VAL A 36 24.07 12.25 -9.30
CA VAL A 36 23.68 12.23 -10.70
C VAL A 36 24.94 12.41 -11.54
N VAL A 37 25.17 11.49 -12.48
CA VAL A 37 26.27 11.60 -13.45
C VAL A 37 25.78 12.50 -14.58
N LEU A 38 26.51 13.57 -14.85
CA LEU A 38 26.19 14.53 -15.89
C LEU A 38 26.83 14.10 -17.21
N GLY A 39 26.02 13.99 -18.25
CA GLY A 39 26.48 13.75 -19.62
C GLY A 39 26.53 15.05 -20.42
N ASP A 40 27.54 15.19 -21.29
CA ASP A 40 27.61 16.29 -22.25
C ASP A 40 26.57 16.12 -23.36
N LEU A 41 25.36 16.63 -23.12
CA LEU A 41 24.27 16.59 -24.09
C LEU A 41 24.57 17.39 -25.37
N SER A 42 25.52 18.33 -25.31
CA SER A 42 25.93 19.15 -26.46
C SER A 42 26.93 18.44 -27.38
N ASN A 43 27.58 17.37 -26.90
CA ASN A 43 28.60 16.63 -27.63
C ASN A 43 28.34 15.10 -27.67
N PRO A 44 27.22 14.65 -28.27
CA PRO A 44 26.91 13.23 -28.35
C PRO A 44 27.90 12.48 -29.26
N GLN A 45 28.54 11.44 -28.72
CA GLN A 45 29.47 10.58 -29.44
C GLN A 45 28.75 9.36 -30.02
N ILE A 46 29.16 8.88 -31.20
CA ILE A 46 28.59 7.67 -31.79
C ILE A 46 29.22 6.44 -31.12
N ARG A 47 28.38 5.55 -30.59
CA ARG A 47 28.82 4.26 -30.04
C ARG A 47 28.92 3.20 -31.14
N PHE A 48 27.87 3.03 -31.93
CA PHE A 48 27.82 2.19 -33.12
C PHE A 48 26.53 2.46 -33.91
N ILE A 49 26.51 2.04 -35.18
CA ILE A 49 25.36 2.14 -36.09
C ILE A 49 24.81 0.73 -36.26
N ARG A 50 23.51 0.56 -35.99
CA ARG A 50 22.78 -0.69 -36.26
C ARG A 50 22.02 -0.52 -37.57
N THR A 51 22.13 -1.50 -38.46
CA THR A 51 21.33 -1.55 -39.67
C THR A 51 20.32 -2.68 -39.54
N ASP A 52 19.04 -2.38 -39.73
CA ASP A 52 18.00 -3.39 -39.83
C ASP A 52 18.15 -4.12 -41.17
N THR A 53 18.35 -5.43 -41.13
CA THR A 53 18.56 -6.26 -42.33
C THR A 53 17.32 -6.45 -43.21
N VAL A 54 16.12 -6.09 -42.72
CA VAL A 54 14.85 -6.25 -43.45
C VAL A 54 14.40 -4.91 -44.03
N THR A 55 14.48 -3.82 -43.24
CA THR A 55 14.04 -2.49 -43.68
C THR A 55 15.17 -1.62 -44.24
N ASN A 56 16.44 -2.03 -44.10
CA ASN A 56 17.65 -1.22 -44.36
C ASN A 56 17.70 0.10 -43.57
N GLU A 57 16.88 0.26 -42.52
CA GLU A 57 16.93 1.44 -41.67
C GLU A 57 18.17 1.43 -40.80
N GLN A 58 18.80 2.60 -40.65
CA GLN A 58 19.97 2.78 -39.80
C GLN A 58 19.56 3.48 -38.51
N ASP A 59 19.84 2.84 -37.38
CA ASP A 59 19.69 3.40 -36.06
C ASP A 59 21.07 3.71 -35.46
N THR A 60 21.27 4.96 -35.02
CA THR A 60 22.55 5.43 -34.49
C THR A 60 22.48 5.49 -32.97
N ILE A 61 23.17 4.57 -32.30
CA ILE A 61 23.26 4.58 -30.85
C ILE A 61 24.39 5.53 -30.43
N ARG A 62 24.03 6.53 -29.63
CA ARG A 62 24.95 7.56 -29.11
C ARG A 62 25.27 7.33 -27.64
N TYR A 63 26.41 7.83 -27.19
CA TYR A 63 26.73 7.99 -25.78
C TYR A 63 27.14 9.44 -25.51
N PHE A 64 26.91 9.89 -24.28
CA PHE A 64 27.22 11.25 -23.86
C PHE A 64 28.44 11.20 -22.93
N PRO A 65 29.56 11.86 -23.26
CA PRO A 65 30.74 11.90 -22.41
C PRO A 65 30.39 12.40 -21.01
N ASN A 66 30.99 11.80 -19.98
CA ASN A 66 30.81 12.24 -18.60
C ASN A 66 31.51 13.60 -18.39
N ILE A 67 30.77 14.58 -17.89
CA ILE A 67 31.27 15.94 -17.58
C ILE A 67 31.29 16.25 -16.08
N GLY A 68 30.81 15.33 -15.24
CA GLY A 68 30.90 15.50 -13.79
C GLY A 68 29.83 14.73 -13.01
N GLU A 69 29.81 14.97 -11.70
CA GLU A 69 28.78 14.49 -10.80
C GLU A 69 28.13 15.68 -10.09
N GLU A 70 26.80 15.68 -9.99
CA GLU A 70 26.04 16.57 -9.13
C GLU A 70 25.42 15.79 -7.97
N LYS A 71 25.27 16.45 -6.82
CA LYS A 71 24.54 15.90 -5.68
C LYS A 71 23.16 16.55 -5.63
N GLU A 72 22.14 15.78 -5.99
CA GLU A 72 20.75 16.19 -5.79
C GLU A 72 20.29 15.76 -4.40
N GLN A 73 19.76 16.70 -3.65
CA GLN A 73 19.18 16.46 -2.33
C GLN A 73 17.72 16.87 -2.35
N GLU A 74 16.86 15.92 -2.02
CA GLU A 74 15.42 16.10 -2.00
C GLU A 74 14.88 15.52 -0.69
N SER A 75 13.75 16.05 -0.21
CA SER A 75 13.15 15.64 1.06
C SER A 75 11.64 15.61 0.98
N PHE A 76 11.01 14.82 1.85
CA PHE A 76 9.58 14.87 2.11
C PHE A 76 9.30 14.99 3.60
N ALA A 77 8.11 15.47 3.92
CA ALA A 77 7.56 15.47 5.26
C ALA A 77 6.11 15.00 5.22
N ARG A 78 5.73 14.12 6.15
CA ARG A 78 4.38 13.57 6.25
C ARG A 78 3.87 13.60 7.68
N VAL A 79 2.59 13.91 7.86
CA VAL A 79 1.84 13.53 9.05
C VAL A 79 0.83 12.45 8.68
N SER A 80 0.66 11.45 9.53
CA SER A 80 -0.35 10.41 9.34
C SER A 80 -0.84 9.88 10.67
N GLY A 81 -1.99 9.21 10.67
CA GLY A 81 -2.43 8.50 11.85
C GLY A 81 -3.45 7.42 11.57
N VAL A 82 -3.53 6.47 12.49
CA VAL A 82 -4.52 5.40 12.54
C VAL A 82 -5.35 5.59 13.80
N PHE A 83 -6.66 5.72 13.65
CA PHE A 83 -7.63 5.66 14.73
C PHE A 83 -8.43 4.37 14.64
N LYS A 84 -8.54 3.62 15.73
CA LYS A 84 -9.39 2.43 15.83
C LYS A 84 -10.41 2.62 16.94
N TYR A 85 -11.64 2.17 16.69
CA TYR A 85 -12.73 2.20 17.65
C TYR A 85 -13.54 0.91 17.58
N ASN A 86 -13.69 0.23 18.71
CA ASN A 86 -14.44 -1.01 18.82
C ASN A 86 -15.81 -0.71 19.45
N LEU A 87 -16.80 -0.42 18.62
CA LEU A 87 -18.13 -0.02 19.06
C LEU A 87 -18.93 -1.22 19.59
N ASP A 88 -19.53 -1.07 20.77
CA ASP A 88 -20.51 -2.04 21.26
C ASP A 88 -21.81 -1.98 20.44
N ILE A 89 -22.15 -3.10 19.80
CA ILE A 89 -23.38 -3.28 19.01
C ILE A 89 -24.33 -4.32 19.62
N GLY A 90 -24.11 -4.72 20.87
CA GLY A 90 -24.94 -5.69 21.58
C GLY A 90 -24.66 -7.16 21.25
N ILE A 91 -23.61 -7.46 20.48
CA ILE A 91 -23.10 -8.84 20.30
C ILE A 91 -22.06 -9.10 21.39
N GLN A 92 -22.30 -10.14 22.20
CA GLN A 92 -21.46 -10.47 23.35
C GLN A 92 -19.97 -10.60 22.95
N ASP A 93 -19.13 -9.76 23.57
CA ASP A 93 -17.67 -9.72 23.40
C ASP A 93 -17.20 -9.53 21.93
N LYS A 94 -18.06 -8.96 21.08
CA LYS A 94 -17.84 -8.84 19.63
C LYS A 94 -18.21 -7.42 19.15
N PRO A 95 -17.29 -6.47 19.21
CA PRO A 95 -17.54 -5.09 18.82
C PRO A 95 -17.56 -4.92 17.29
N LEU A 96 -18.31 -3.95 16.79
CA LEU A 96 -18.11 -3.43 15.43
C LEU A 96 -16.75 -2.72 15.39
N GLU A 97 -15.85 -3.24 14.57
CA GLU A 97 -14.48 -2.75 14.46
C GLU A 97 -14.42 -1.63 13.43
N LEU A 98 -14.12 -0.41 13.87
CA LEU A 98 -13.93 0.75 13.01
C LEU A 98 -12.45 1.12 12.98
N ARG A 99 -11.89 1.33 11.79
CA ARG A 99 -10.52 1.79 11.62
C ARG A 99 -10.45 2.89 10.57
N PHE A 100 -9.87 4.01 10.94
CA PHE A 100 -9.66 5.15 10.08
C PHE A 100 -8.17 5.40 9.96
N TYR A 101 -7.67 5.59 8.74
CA TYR A 101 -6.33 6.07 8.49
C TYR A 101 -6.39 7.35 7.70
N GLY A 102 -5.50 8.28 8.03
CA GLY A 102 -5.30 9.49 7.27
C GLY A 102 -3.84 9.85 7.14
N ALA A 103 -3.47 10.43 6.01
CA ALA A 103 -2.13 10.93 5.76
C ALA A 103 -2.18 12.25 4.99
N TYR A 104 -1.23 13.12 5.28
CA TYR A 104 -1.01 14.39 4.59
C TYR A 104 0.49 14.61 4.39
N LEU A 105 0.92 14.85 3.16
CA LEU A 105 2.27 15.23 2.79
C LEU A 105 2.41 16.75 2.94
N LEU A 106 3.20 17.17 3.93
CA LEU A 106 3.54 18.57 4.18
C LEU A 106 4.56 19.08 3.15
N GLN A 107 5.39 18.16 2.65
CA GLN A 107 6.32 18.40 1.56
C GLN A 107 6.37 17.14 0.72
N GLU A 108 6.04 17.28 -0.57
CA GLU A 108 6.06 16.19 -1.53
C GLU A 108 7.48 15.89 -2.02
N TYR A 109 7.69 14.64 -2.43
CA TYR A 109 8.87 14.20 -3.16
C TYR A 109 8.42 13.65 -4.50
N LYS A 110 9.09 14.03 -5.60
CA LYS A 110 8.67 13.73 -6.98
C LYS A 110 8.52 12.24 -7.30
N SER A 111 9.16 11.36 -6.54
CA SER A 111 8.97 9.92 -6.69
C SER A 111 7.71 9.45 -5.98
N THR A 112 6.88 8.75 -6.77
CA THR A 112 5.70 8.00 -6.30
C THR A 112 6.00 7.02 -5.17
N GLN A 113 7.26 6.58 -5.00
CA GLN A 113 7.66 5.72 -3.89
C GLN A 113 7.37 6.34 -2.50
N TYR A 114 7.36 7.66 -2.41
CA TYR A 114 7.13 8.41 -1.16
C TYR A 114 5.78 9.13 -1.13
N GLN A 115 4.90 8.86 -2.08
CA GLN A 115 3.53 9.35 -2.08
C GLN A 115 2.63 8.51 -1.16
N ASN A 116 1.38 8.94 -0.98
CA ASN A 116 0.35 8.18 -0.28
C ASN A 116 -0.26 7.16 -1.25
N SER A 117 0.29 5.96 -1.27
CA SER A 117 -0.06 4.93 -2.25
C SER A 117 -1.02 3.86 -1.71
N VAL A 118 -1.92 3.36 -2.56
CA VAL A 118 -2.72 2.14 -2.30
C VAL A 118 -2.46 1.11 -3.38
N GLY A 119 -2.17 -0.10 -2.92
CA GLY A 119 -1.71 -1.21 -3.76
C GLY A 119 -0.46 -0.85 -4.56
N SER A 120 -0.04 -1.69 -5.51
CA SER A 120 1.15 -1.43 -6.34
C SER A 120 1.16 -2.28 -7.61
N ALA A 121 1.71 -1.73 -8.69
CA ALA A 121 2.03 -2.48 -9.92
C ALA A 121 3.12 -3.54 -9.66
N ASN A 122 4.08 -3.21 -8.78
CA ASN A 122 5.18 -4.08 -8.38
C ASN A 122 4.84 -4.89 -7.11
N ARG A 123 3.55 -4.98 -6.77
CA ARG A 123 2.97 -5.91 -5.78
C ARG A 123 3.52 -5.69 -4.34
N ALA A 124 3.39 -6.68 -3.45
CA ALA A 124 3.56 -6.50 -1.99
C ALA A 124 4.83 -5.74 -1.56
N GLY A 125 4.67 -4.63 -0.84
CA GLY A 125 5.78 -3.92 -0.19
C GLY A 125 6.60 -2.98 -1.07
N TYR A 126 6.19 -2.70 -2.32
CA TYR A 126 6.91 -1.79 -3.21
C TYR A 126 7.05 -0.35 -2.65
N TYR A 127 5.97 0.15 -2.05
CA TYR A 127 5.92 1.47 -1.43
C TYR A 127 6.35 1.46 0.06
N ASP A 128 6.77 0.30 0.58
CA ASP A 128 7.31 0.18 1.93
C ASP A 128 8.81 0.51 1.93
N TYR A 129 9.14 1.80 1.84
CA TYR A 129 10.51 2.29 1.90
C TYR A 129 11.09 2.29 3.34
N ARG A 130 10.26 2.06 4.36
CA ARG A 130 10.69 2.05 5.78
C ARG A 130 11.12 0.66 6.24
N PHE A 131 10.65 -0.38 5.57
CA PHE A 131 10.98 -1.77 5.90
C PHE A 131 10.58 -2.14 7.33
N ASP A 132 9.51 -1.51 7.85
CA ASP A 132 9.07 -1.72 9.23
C ASP A 132 8.40 -3.09 9.43
N ASP A 133 7.92 -3.71 8.35
CA ASP A 133 7.20 -4.99 8.37
C ASP A 133 7.97 -6.13 7.67
N TYR A 134 7.85 -7.32 8.27
CA TYR A 134 8.28 -8.57 7.65
C TYR A 134 7.27 -9.01 6.58
N LEU A 135 7.53 -8.62 5.34
CA LEU A 135 6.84 -9.12 4.16
C LEU A 135 7.62 -10.31 3.61
N MET A 136 6.97 -11.50 3.59
CA MET A 136 7.64 -12.77 3.27
C MET A 136 8.22 -12.81 1.86
N HIS A 137 7.67 -12.00 0.95
CA HIS A 137 8.17 -11.88 -0.41
C HIS A 137 7.94 -10.45 -0.93
N ARG A 138 8.82 -9.52 -0.52
CA ARG A 138 8.77 -8.11 -0.93
C ARG A 138 9.00 -7.99 -2.44
N ASN A 139 8.15 -7.23 -3.12
CA ASN A 139 8.09 -7.07 -4.57
C ASN A 139 7.80 -8.38 -5.34
N ALA A 140 7.17 -9.37 -4.71
CA ALA A 140 6.83 -10.62 -5.37
C ALA A 140 5.89 -10.39 -6.55
N ASP A 141 6.30 -10.79 -7.75
CA ASP A 141 5.51 -10.69 -8.95
C ASP A 141 4.58 -11.91 -9.20
N TYR A 142 4.75 -12.99 -8.42
CA TYR A 142 3.96 -14.21 -8.52
C TYR A 142 3.71 -14.87 -7.15
N GLY A 143 2.83 -15.87 -7.15
CA GLY A 143 2.56 -16.71 -5.99
C GLY A 143 1.71 -16.03 -4.91
N LEU A 144 1.50 -16.77 -3.81
CA LEU A 144 0.59 -16.38 -2.72
C LEU A 144 0.96 -15.03 -2.10
N PHE A 145 2.25 -14.75 -1.92
CA PHE A 145 2.73 -13.60 -1.13
C PHE A 145 2.61 -12.24 -1.82
N ARG A 146 2.26 -12.20 -3.11
CA ARG A 146 2.16 -10.95 -3.88
C ARG A 146 1.08 -9.98 -3.39
N ASN A 147 0.06 -10.51 -2.71
CA ASN A 147 -1.07 -9.75 -2.15
C ASN A 147 -1.01 -9.62 -0.62
N GLN A 148 0.18 -9.77 -0.02
CA GLN A 148 0.36 -9.49 1.40
C GLN A 148 0.21 -7.99 1.65
N ILE A 149 -0.64 -7.61 2.60
CA ILE A 149 -0.88 -6.21 3.00
C ILE A 149 -0.38 -5.96 4.43
N SER A 150 -0.11 -4.70 4.75
CA SER A 150 0.26 -4.26 6.10
C SER A 150 -0.92 -3.61 6.80
N ASN A 151 -1.10 -3.91 8.09
CA ASN A 151 -2.13 -3.29 8.93
C ASN A 151 -1.70 -1.99 9.61
N ARG A 152 -0.50 -1.48 9.32
CA ARG A 152 0.09 -0.29 9.97
C ARG A 152 -0.22 1.05 9.28
N ARG A 153 -0.66 1.04 8.03
CA ARG A 153 -0.94 2.28 7.25
C ARG A 153 -2.39 2.35 6.80
N ASP A 154 -2.66 2.47 5.51
CA ASP A 154 -4.00 2.50 4.92
C ASP A 154 -4.80 1.22 5.18
N PHE A 155 -4.10 0.08 5.33
CA PHE A 155 -4.68 -1.24 5.51
C PHE A 155 -5.68 -1.58 4.39
N SER A 156 -5.34 -1.20 3.17
CA SER A 156 -6.20 -1.36 2.02
C SER A 156 -6.17 -2.77 1.46
N LYS A 157 -7.35 -3.25 1.04
CA LYS A 157 -7.61 -4.57 0.48
C LYS A 157 -7.68 -4.48 -1.04
N PHE A 158 -7.61 -3.28 -1.61
CA PHE A 158 -7.48 -3.09 -3.05
C PHE A 158 -6.18 -3.69 -3.59
N VAL A 159 -6.25 -4.33 -4.76
CA VAL A 159 -5.09 -4.94 -5.44
C VAL A 159 -4.78 -4.16 -6.72
N GLY A 160 -3.49 -4.00 -7.02
CA GLY A 160 -3.00 -3.19 -8.14
C GLY A 160 -2.73 -1.74 -7.74
N PRO A 161 -2.13 -0.92 -8.61
CA PRO A 161 -1.77 0.47 -8.31
C PRO A 161 -3.02 1.38 -8.34
N ILE A 162 -3.78 1.40 -7.24
CA ILE A 162 -5.06 2.11 -7.17
C ILE A 162 -4.89 3.59 -6.84
N ALA A 163 -3.94 3.94 -5.98
CA ALA A 163 -3.69 5.34 -5.61
C ALA A 163 -2.20 5.63 -5.53
N SER A 164 -1.83 6.87 -5.88
CA SER A 164 -0.51 7.46 -5.68
C SER A 164 -0.68 8.94 -5.38
N ALA A 165 -1.33 9.24 -4.25
CA ALA A 165 -1.75 10.58 -3.88
C ALA A 165 -0.58 11.42 -3.35
N ASP A 166 -0.37 12.59 -3.94
CA ASP A 166 0.75 13.49 -3.64
C ASP A 166 0.50 14.44 -2.47
N GLN A 167 -0.76 14.58 -2.02
CA GLN A 167 -1.11 15.49 -0.92
C GLN A 167 -1.76 14.76 0.25
N TRP A 168 -2.97 14.22 0.09
CA TRP A 168 -3.69 13.62 1.21
C TRP A 168 -4.44 12.35 0.82
N MET A 169 -4.59 11.45 1.77
CA MET A 169 -5.33 10.20 1.61
C MET A 169 -6.05 9.83 2.90
N LEU A 170 -7.27 9.30 2.75
CA LEU A 170 -8.10 8.80 3.84
C LEU A 170 -8.60 7.39 3.50
N THR A 171 -8.57 6.50 4.50
CA THR A 171 -9.25 5.20 4.43
C THR A 171 -10.12 4.97 5.65
N ALA A 172 -11.27 4.35 5.44
CA ALA A 172 -12.16 3.89 6.49
C ALA A 172 -12.44 2.40 6.28
N ASN A 173 -12.20 1.59 7.30
CA ASN A 173 -12.49 0.17 7.33
C ASN A 173 -13.52 -0.09 8.43
N VAL A 174 -14.53 -0.88 8.10
CA VAL A 174 -15.56 -1.35 9.02
C VAL A 174 -15.59 -2.86 8.93
N THR A 175 -15.32 -3.55 10.03
CA THR A 175 -15.40 -5.01 10.13
C THR A 175 -16.46 -5.38 11.14
N MET A 176 -17.42 -6.23 10.73
CA MET A 176 -18.54 -6.64 11.56
C MET A 176 -18.36 -8.09 12.01
N PRO A 177 -18.19 -8.36 13.31
CA PRO A 177 -18.14 -9.73 13.79
C PRO A 177 -19.54 -10.37 13.73
N LEU A 178 -19.60 -11.64 13.31
CA LEU A 178 -20.85 -12.40 13.32
C LEU A 178 -21.09 -13.09 14.67
N PRO A 179 -22.34 -13.30 15.09
CA PRO A 179 -22.66 -14.06 16.30
C PRO A 179 -22.15 -15.51 16.18
N GLY A 180 -21.86 -16.14 17.34
CA GLY A 180 -21.32 -17.50 17.40
C GLY A 180 -19.79 -17.57 17.30
N LYS A 181 -19.24 -18.73 16.93
CA LYS A 181 -17.78 -18.96 16.83
C LYS A 181 -17.27 -19.00 15.39
N LEU A 182 -17.91 -18.25 14.50
CA LEU A 182 -17.53 -18.20 13.09
C LEU A 182 -16.27 -17.35 12.91
N PRO A 183 -15.25 -17.82 12.15
CA PRO A 183 -14.04 -17.07 11.84
C PRO A 183 -14.25 -16.03 10.72
N PHE A 184 -15.50 -15.85 10.25
CA PHE A 184 -15.85 -14.98 9.14
C PHE A 184 -16.42 -13.66 9.64
N LYS A 185 -15.89 -12.55 9.13
CA LYS A 185 -16.37 -11.19 9.43
C LYS A 185 -16.60 -10.42 8.12
N PRO A 186 -17.83 -9.99 7.80
CA PRO A 186 -18.04 -9.07 6.69
C PRO A 186 -17.28 -7.76 6.93
N TYR A 187 -16.68 -7.19 5.88
CA TYR A 187 -16.04 -5.88 5.95
C TYR A 187 -16.46 -4.96 4.80
N LEU A 188 -16.33 -3.67 5.05
CA LEU A 188 -16.39 -2.59 4.09
C LEU A 188 -15.14 -1.73 4.24
N GLU A 189 -14.50 -1.41 3.13
CA GLU A 189 -13.44 -0.40 3.04
C GLU A 189 -13.88 0.73 2.11
N ILE A 190 -13.56 1.96 2.49
CA ILE A 190 -13.72 3.17 1.67
C ILE A 190 -12.36 3.87 1.59
N LEU A 191 -12.00 4.33 0.38
CA LEU A 191 -10.77 5.04 0.06
C LEU A 191 -11.10 6.36 -0.66
N THR A 192 -10.46 7.45 -0.25
CA THR A 192 -10.50 8.73 -0.98
C THR A 192 -9.20 9.51 -0.79
N PHE A 193 -8.87 10.36 -1.75
CA PHE A 193 -7.61 11.10 -1.81
C PHE A 193 -7.71 12.31 -2.76
N ASN A 194 -6.70 13.19 -2.74
CA ASN A 194 -6.79 14.54 -3.30
C ASN A 194 -7.08 14.63 -4.82
N ASP A 195 -6.57 13.69 -5.60
CA ASP A 195 -6.66 13.65 -7.06
C ASP A 195 -7.50 12.47 -7.57
N ILE A 196 -8.35 11.88 -6.71
CA ILE A 196 -9.13 10.68 -7.06
C ILE A 196 -9.94 10.83 -8.34
N LYS A 197 -10.47 12.02 -8.62
CA LYS A 197 -11.27 12.31 -9.83
C LYS A 197 -10.43 12.39 -11.11
N ASP A 198 -9.15 12.66 -10.99
CA ASP A 198 -8.22 12.82 -12.11
C ASP A 198 -7.51 11.50 -12.48
N VAL A 199 -7.73 10.45 -11.67
CA VAL A 199 -7.19 9.11 -11.94
C VAL A 199 -7.73 8.58 -13.27
N PRO A 200 -6.89 8.14 -14.22
CA PRO A 200 -7.31 7.81 -15.58
C PRO A 200 -8.41 6.73 -15.70
N PHE A 201 -8.49 5.83 -14.73
CA PHE A 201 -9.51 4.77 -14.72
C PHE A 201 -10.81 5.15 -14.02
N ASN A 202 -10.87 6.30 -13.32
CA ASN A 202 -12.07 6.80 -12.66
C ASN A 202 -12.97 7.55 -13.65
N LYS A 203 -13.59 6.81 -14.57
CA LYS A 203 -14.35 7.41 -15.68
C LYS A 203 -15.64 8.08 -15.21
N GLU A 204 -16.20 7.59 -14.11
CA GLU A 204 -17.44 8.15 -13.52
C GLU A 204 -17.18 9.39 -12.66
N GLY A 205 -15.91 9.74 -12.37
CA GLY A 205 -15.56 10.88 -11.53
C GLY A 205 -15.96 10.68 -10.05
N SER A 206 -15.95 9.41 -9.60
CA SER A 206 -16.28 9.00 -8.24
C SER A 206 -15.40 9.74 -7.23
N SER A 207 -16.01 10.20 -6.12
CA SER A 207 -15.27 10.92 -5.06
C SER A 207 -14.64 10.00 -4.02
N PHE A 208 -14.94 8.70 -4.09
CA PHE A 208 -14.36 7.65 -3.28
C PHE A 208 -14.45 6.32 -4.03
N PHE A 209 -13.57 5.39 -3.67
CA PHE A 209 -13.69 3.98 -4.02
C PHE A 209 -14.09 3.17 -2.80
N TYR A 210 -14.77 2.04 -3.03
CA TYR A 210 -15.10 1.12 -1.96
C TYR A 210 -14.81 -0.33 -2.36
N THR A 211 -14.56 -1.18 -1.37
CA THR A 211 -14.56 -2.63 -1.51
C THR A 211 -15.28 -3.27 -0.33
N VAL A 212 -16.03 -4.34 -0.59
CA VAL A 212 -16.79 -5.10 0.40
C VAL A 212 -16.42 -6.56 0.27
N GLY A 213 -16.33 -7.26 1.39
CA GLY A 213 -15.88 -8.64 1.37
C GLY A 213 -16.06 -9.37 2.68
N ILE A 214 -15.40 -10.52 2.77
CA ILE A 214 -15.34 -11.34 3.99
C ILE A 214 -13.90 -11.47 4.44
N GLU A 215 -13.63 -11.12 5.68
CA GLU A 215 -12.41 -11.43 6.40
C GLU A 215 -12.54 -12.83 7.03
N ILE A 216 -11.50 -13.64 6.87
CA ILE A 216 -11.32 -14.93 7.54
C ILE A 216 -10.17 -14.75 8.52
N GLU A 217 -10.51 -14.68 9.81
CA GLU A 217 -9.55 -14.53 10.89
C GLU A 217 -9.07 -15.93 11.34
N LEU A 218 -7.90 -16.36 10.84
CA LEU A 218 -7.31 -17.66 11.15
C LEU A 218 -6.52 -17.63 12.47
N ILE A 219 -5.80 -16.52 12.70
CA ILE A 219 -5.13 -16.23 13.97
C ILE A 219 -5.39 -14.77 14.28
N GLN A 220 -6.06 -14.52 15.40
CA GLN A 220 -6.45 -13.19 15.83
C GLN A 220 -5.28 -12.19 15.77
N ASP A 221 -5.51 -11.06 15.09
CA ASP A 221 -4.56 -9.96 14.84
C ASP A 221 -3.25 -10.35 14.14
N ARG A 222 -3.18 -11.52 13.47
CA ARG A 222 -1.92 -12.08 12.95
C ARG A 222 -2.03 -12.68 11.56
N LEU A 223 -3.03 -13.51 11.35
CA LEU A 223 -3.27 -14.18 10.07
C LEU A 223 -4.73 -13.99 9.69
N GLU A 224 -4.95 -13.06 8.78
CA GLU A 224 -6.26 -12.63 8.30
C GLU A 224 -6.26 -12.72 6.78
N VAL A 225 -7.30 -13.32 6.20
CA VAL A 225 -7.46 -13.44 4.75
C VAL A 225 -8.70 -12.67 4.32
N PHE A 226 -8.59 -11.80 3.33
CA PHE A 226 -9.67 -10.94 2.86
C PHE A 226 -10.12 -11.39 1.47
N LEU A 227 -11.38 -11.79 1.40
CA LEU A 227 -12.08 -12.15 0.17
C LEU A 227 -12.82 -10.91 -0.35
N ASN A 228 -12.23 -10.18 -1.30
CA ASN A 228 -12.85 -9.05 -1.98
C ASN A 228 -14.02 -9.52 -2.87
N LEU A 229 -15.26 -9.40 -2.38
CA LEU A 229 -16.45 -9.91 -3.08
C LEU A 229 -16.98 -8.91 -4.11
N ALA A 230 -16.96 -7.62 -3.79
CA ALA A 230 -17.35 -6.55 -4.70
C ALA A 230 -16.58 -5.25 -4.40
N GLN A 231 -16.55 -4.35 -5.36
CA GLN A 231 -15.86 -3.06 -5.27
C GLN A 231 -16.41 -2.10 -6.33
N SER A 232 -15.99 -0.83 -6.29
CA SER A 232 -16.34 0.17 -7.30
C SER A 232 -16.11 -0.32 -8.74
N SER A 233 -17.06 -0.04 -9.64
CA SER A 233 -17.05 -0.44 -11.05
C SER A 233 -15.78 0.00 -11.77
N ASP A 234 -15.35 1.25 -11.57
CA ASP A 234 -14.12 1.81 -12.14
C ASP A 234 -12.88 0.98 -11.74
N VAL A 235 -12.82 0.52 -10.48
CA VAL A 235 -11.70 -0.28 -9.97
C VAL A 235 -11.72 -1.69 -10.56
N SER A 236 -12.87 -2.35 -10.60
CA SER A 236 -13.01 -3.66 -11.27
C SER A 236 -12.70 -3.57 -12.76
N GLY A 237 -13.19 -2.53 -13.43
CA GLY A 237 -12.93 -2.28 -14.83
C GLY A 237 -11.44 -2.06 -15.11
N TYR A 238 -10.74 -1.33 -14.22
CA TYR A 238 -9.29 -1.15 -14.29
C TYR A 238 -8.52 -2.46 -14.10
N GLN A 239 -8.94 -3.29 -13.15
CA GLN A 239 -8.32 -4.59 -12.84
C GLN A 239 -8.48 -5.62 -13.97
N GLU A 240 -9.69 -5.71 -14.54
CA GLU A 240 -10.07 -6.73 -15.52
C GLU A 240 -9.72 -6.37 -16.97
N ASN A 241 -9.74 -5.07 -17.31
CA ASN A 241 -9.53 -4.60 -18.67
C ASN A 241 -8.21 -3.84 -18.83
N GLY A 242 -7.49 -3.59 -17.74
CA GLY A 242 -6.20 -2.92 -17.76
C GLY A 242 -5.05 -3.88 -18.05
N LEU A 243 -3.85 -3.33 -18.27
CA LEU A 243 -2.61 -4.09 -18.44
C LEU A 243 -2.05 -4.64 -17.11
N ILE A 244 -2.84 -4.64 -16.04
CA ILE A 244 -2.40 -5.04 -14.69
C ILE A 244 -2.65 -6.52 -14.37
N GLY A 245 -3.46 -7.21 -15.18
CA GLY A 245 -3.66 -8.67 -15.11
C GLY A 245 -4.20 -9.15 -13.77
N ILE A 246 -5.34 -8.58 -13.35
CA ILE A 246 -6.07 -8.97 -12.13
C ILE A 246 -7.48 -9.39 -12.55
N ASP A 247 -7.54 -10.54 -13.21
CA ASP A 247 -8.68 -10.92 -14.04
C ASP A 247 -9.61 -11.91 -13.33
N ASN A 248 -9.15 -12.51 -12.23
CA ASN A 248 -9.95 -13.46 -11.47
C ASN A 248 -10.01 -13.16 -9.98
N PHE A 249 -11.04 -13.70 -9.33
CA PHE A 249 -11.33 -13.52 -7.91
C PHE A 249 -10.15 -13.88 -7.00
N GLY A 250 -9.43 -14.96 -7.31
CA GLY A 250 -8.29 -15.42 -6.49
C GLY A 250 -7.15 -14.40 -6.44
N GLU A 251 -6.97 -13.61 -7.50
CA GLU A 251 -5.95 -12.56 -7.57
C GLU A 251 -6.32 -11.31 -6.77
N ARG A 252 -7.58 -11.19 -6.35
CA ARG A 252 -8.05 -10.11 -5.50
C ARG A 252 -8.00 -10.47 -4.02
N ILE A 253 -7.70 -11.71 -3.68
CA ILE A 253 -7.55 -12.13 -2.28
C ILE A 253 -6.30 -11.47 -1.71
N THR A 254 -6.46 -10.71 -0.63
CA THR A 254 -5.35 -10.14 0.15
C THR A 254 -5.25 -10.82 1.50
N PHE A 255 -4.12 -10.69 2.17
CA PHE A 255 -3.96 -11.25 3.51
C PHE A 255 -2.94 -10.47 4.34
N VAL A 256 -3.13 -10.50 5.65
CA VAL A 256 -2.12 -10.09 6.63
C VAL A 256 -1.43 -11.33 7.15
N LEU A 257 -0.11 -11.26 7.18
CA LEU A 257 0.72 -12.16 7.98
C LEU A 257 1.66 -11.30 8.83
N ASP A 258 1.23 -11.01 10.05
CA ASP A 258 2.03 -10.21 10.98
C ASP A 258 3.01 -11.10 11.75
N LEU A 259 4.28 -11.05 11.33
CA LEU A 259 5.37 -11.77 11.98
C LEU A 259 6.07 -10.94 13.07
N ASN A 260 5.69 -9.68 13.25
CA ASN A 260 6.38 -8.78 14.17
C ASN A 260 6.15 -9.20 15.62
N ASN A 261 7.21 -9.19 16.44
CA ASN A 261 7.14 -9.61 17.85
C ASN A 261 6.61 -11.06 18.06
N LEU A 262 6.72 -11.93 17.05
CA LEU A 262 6.39 -13.35 17.20
C LEU A 262 7.28 -14.01 18.24
N ARG A 263 6.65 -14.55 19.28
CA ARG A 263 7.27 -15.50 20.20
C ARG A 263 6.63 -16.86 19.95
N PRO A 264 7.37 -17.88 19.46
CA PRO A 264 6.80 -19.18 19.10
C PRO A 264 5.91 -19.81 20.19
N THR A 265 6.26 -19.58 21.46
CA THR A 265 5.54 -20.06 22.64
C THR A 265 4.15 -19.43 22.85
N LYS A 266 3.88 -18.24 22.30
CA LYS A 266 2.57 -17.57 22.36
C LYS A 266 1.66 -17.99 21.19
N VAL A 267 2.22 -18.27 20.02
CA VAL A 267 1.48 -18.72 18.83
C VAL A 267 0.73 -20.02 19.11
N LYS A 268 1.37 -21.00 19.76
CA LYS A 268 0.73 -22.28 20.15
C LYS A 268 -0.48 -22.09 21.10
N LYS A 269 -0.50 -21.00 21.88
CA LYS A 269 -1.63 -20.67 22.78
C LYS A 269 -2.76 -19.91 22.06
N GLN A 270 -2.44 -19.20 20.98
CA GLN A 270 -3.39 -18.44 20.15
C GLN A 270 -4.00 -19.31 19.03
N LEU A 271 -3.28 -20.34 18.60
CA LEU A 271 -3.81 -21.47 17.82
C LEU A 271 -4.72 -22.32 18.71
N LYS A 272 -5.85 -21.76 19.13
CA LYS A 272 -7.00 -22.57 19.49
C LYS A 272 -7.69 -22.91 18.17
N LEU A 273 -7.26 -23.99 17.54
CA LEU A 273 -8.14 -24.69 16.60
C LEU A 273 -9.42 -24.98 17.39
N PHE A 274 -10.51 -24.33 16.96
CA PHE A 274 -11.91 -24.42 17.37
C PHE A 274 -12.24 -25.20 18.65
#